data_AF-A0A453K880-F1
#
_entry.id   AF-A0A453K880-F1
#
_cell.length_a   1.000
_cell.length_b   1.000
_cell.length_c   1.000
_cell.angle_alpha   90.00
_cell.angle_beta   90.00
_cell.angle_gamma   90.00
#
_symmetry.space_group_name_H-M   'P 1'
#
loop_
_entity.id
_entity.type
_entity.pdbx_description
1 polymer ?
#
loop_
_entity_poly.entity_id
_entity_poly.type
_entity_poly.pdbx_seq_one_letter_code
_entity_poly.pdbx_strand_id
1 'polypeptide(L)'
;MMSDKHPVNALRYIRDLGLFYVVFAFPEKLEPPALDKHDWLCVSHLEAAWKLAHSIGRSVFSCGSDSKSQDEQQRLCLYSALFTPVRNMFYMDKKSKKVPVVSYIIRDSLKLKASDADTIVNIHVVSEKFAELILLLESNENLETVKEKLDDEYLEIPTDLVKRVFAGLILREIKGFWRVALFISTLVYPEVGNASDSLSKQDELDKRKERYISVERSIIDLDLDGVWKMKPLLDGKAIMGVMQVKSGGPLIGKWQQRLVKWQLAHPQGTMEECMEWMKQSEQQSKRQKIECST
;
A
#
# COMPACT_ATOMS: atom_id res chain seq x y z
N MET A 1 4.33 -24.22 -8.10
CA MET A 1 4.14 -23.18 -9.13
C MET A 1 4.83 -21.87 -8.74
N MET A 2 4.29 -21.05 -7.84
CA MET A 2 4.92 -19.76 -7.48
C MET A 2 6.15 -19.86 -6.56
N SER A 3 6.28 -20.96 -5.82
CA SER A 3 7.45 -21.24 -4.96
C SER A 3 8.51 -22.12 -5.65
N ASP A 4 8.36 -22.34 -6.97
CA ASP A 4 9.28 -23.17 -7.74
C ASP A 4 10.48 -22.34 -8.28
N LYS A 5 11.48 -22.99 -8.85
CA LYS A 5 12.69 -22.35 -9.42
C LYS A 5 12.39 -21.50 -10.66
N HIS A 6 11.33 -21.82 -11.40
CA HIS A 6 10.99 -21.18 -12.68
C HIS A 6 9.49 -20.86 -12.81
N PRO A 7 8.94 -19.98 -11.94
CA PRO A 7 7.50 -19.69 -11.91
C PRO A 7 6.99 -19.05 -13.21
N VAL A 8 7.82 -18.24 -13.88
CA VAL A 8 7.49 -17.63 -15.18
C VAL A 8 7.29 -18.69 -16.26
N ASN A 9 8.21 -19.66 -16.37
CA ASN A 9 8.09 -20.73 -17.38
C ASN A 9 6.86 -21.60 -17.13
N ALA A 10 6.59 -21.93 -15.86
CA ALA A 10 5.40 -22.69 -15.50
C ALA A 10 4.11 -21.96 -15.95
N LEU A 11 4.00 -20.65 -15.73
CA LEU A 11 2.82 -19.91 -16.18
C LEU A 11 2.74 -19.71 -17.70
N ARG A 12 3.89 -19.57 -18.37
CA ARG A 12 3.92 -19.55 -19.84
C ARG A 12 3.36 -20.84 -20.40
N TYR A 13 3.77 -21.99 -19.88
CA TYR A 13 3.20 -23.27 -20.31
C TYR A 13 1.71 -23.41 -19.98
N ILE A 14 1.27 -23.01 -18.78
CA ILE A 14 -0.16 -23.00 -18.44
C ILE A 14 -0.96 -22.15 -19.43
N ARG A 15 -0.46 -20.98 -19.80
CA ARG A 15 -1.09 -20.11 -20.81
C ARG A 15 -1.07 -20.75 -22.20
N ASP A 16 0.09 -21.21 -22.65
CA ASP A 16 0.29 -21.74 -24.01
C ASP A 16 -0.52 -23.03 -24.25
N LEU A 17 -0.81 -23.79 -23.19
CA LEU A 17 -1.72 -24.95 -23.21
C LEU A 17 -3.21 -24.58 -23.08
N GLY A 18 -3.55 -23.29 -22.97
CA GLY A 18 -4.93 -22.83 -22.77
C GLY A 18 -5.52 -23.13 -21.39
N LEU A 19 -4.68 -23.46 -20.40
CA LEU A 19 -5.09 -23.87 -19.05
C LEU A 19 -5.20 -22.70 -18.07
N PHE A 20 -4.91 -21.46 -18.49
CA PHE A 20 -4.87 -20.30 -17.58
C PHE A 20 -6.19 -20.14 -16.81
N TYR A 21 -7.33 -20.06 -17.49
CA TYR A 21 -8.63 -19.90 -16.84
C TYR A 21 -9.15 -21.18 -16.17
N VAL A 22 -8.52 -22.33 -16.43
CA VAL A 22 -8.80 -23.58 -15.70
C VAL A 22 -8.11 -23.54 -14.32
N VAL A 23 -6.86 -23.07 -14.28
CA VAL A 23 -6.08 -22.94 -13.04
C VAL A 23 -6.52 -21.72 -12.23
N PHE A 24 -6.76 -20.60 -12.89
CA PHE A 24 -7.16 -19.32 -12.32
C PHE A 24 -8.58 -19.00 -12.78
N ALA A 25 -9.55 -19.82 -12.37
CA ALA A 25 -10.95 -19.60 -12.70
C ALA A 25 -11.43 -18.24 -12.17
N PHE A 26 -12.21 -17.53 -12.98
CA PHE A 26 -12.85 -16.28 -12.61
C PHE A 26 -14.31 -16.55 -12.21
N PRO A 27 -14.94 -15.69 -11.40
CA PRO A 27 -16.36 -15.78 -11.15
C PRO A 27 -17.17 -15.48 -12.43
N GLU A 28 -18.39 -16.03 -12.52
CA GLU A 28 -19.24 -15.95 -13.71
C GLU A 28 -19.68 -14.52 -14.08
N LYS A 29 -19.85 -13.64 -13.08
CA LYS A 29 -20.30 -12.25 -13.26
C LYS A 29 -19.23 -11.30 -12.75
N LEU A 30 -18.65 -10.52 -13.65
CA LEU A 30 -17.51 -9.64 -13.41
C LEU A 30 -17.86 -8.20 -13.69
N GLU A 31 -17.31 -7.30 -12.88
CA GLU A 31 -17.36 -5.85 -13.09
C GLU A 31 -15.95 -5.27 -12.94
N PRO A 32 -15.39 -4.62 -13.99
CA PRO A 32 -15.87 -4.60 -15.37
C PRO A 32 -15.88 -6.01 -16.01
N PRO A 33 -16.63 -6.23 -17.12
CA PRO A 33 -16.57 -7.48 -17.87
C PRO A 33 -15.13 -7.83 -18.25
N ALA A 34 -14.80 -9.12 -18.24
CA ALA A 34 -13.48 -9.59 -18.65
C ALA A 34 -13.16 -9.12 -20.08
N LEU A 35 -12.02 -8.45 -20.23
CA LEU A 35 -11.46 -8.10 -21.53
C LEU A 35 -10.74 -9.32 -22.13
N ASP A 36 -10.63 -9.34 -23.46
CA ASP A 36 -9.80 -10.32 -24.16
C ASP A 36 -8.32 -10.20 -23.73
N LYS A 37 -7.66 -11.34 -23.52
CA LYS A 37 -6.20 -11.50 -23.25
C LYS A 37 -5.71 -11.16 -21.83
N HIS A 38 -6.55 -11.26 -20.81
CA HIS A 38 -6.10 -11.11 -19.41
C HIS A 38 -4.99 -12.09 -19.02
N ASP A 39 -5.04 -13.33 -19.51
CA ASP A 39 -4.00 -14.35 -19.34
C ASP A 39 -2.63 -13.87 -19.82
N TRP A 40 -2.55 -13.30 -21.03
CA TRP A 40 -1.31 -12.76 -21.57
C TRP A 40 -0.79 -11.59 -20.72
N LEU A 41 -1.65 -10.65 -20.36
CA LEU A 41 -1.29 -9.51 -19.51
C LEU A 41 -0.78 -9.97 -18.14
N CYS A 42 -1.46 -10.91 -17.50
CA CYS A 42 -1.06 -11.45 -16.21
C CYS A 42 0.33 -12.08 -16.29
N VAL A 43 0.57 -12.97 -17.27
CA VAL A 43 1.88 -13.62 -17.44
C VAL A 43 2.98 -12.61 -17.76
N SER A 44 2.70 -11.60 -18.58
CA SER A 44 3.66 -10.52 -18.89
C SER A 44 4.03 -9.69 -17.65
N HIS A 45 3.06 -9.37 -16.79
CA HIS A 45 3.33 -8.68 -15.53
C HIS A 45 4.16 -9.54 -14.56
N LEU A 46 3.88 -10.84 -14.47
CA LEU A 46 4.72 -11.76 -13.70
C LEU A 46 6.15 -11.81 -14.24
N GLU A 47 6.34 -11.86 -15.55
CA GLU A 47 7.66 -11.87 -16.17
C GLU A 47 8.44 -10.57 -15.87
N ALA A 48 7.78 -9.42 -15.99
CA ALA A 48 8.38 -8.13 -15.64
C ALA A 48 8.79 -8.08 -14.16
N ALA A 49 7.91 -8.54 -13.26
CA ALA A 49 8.21 -8.64 -11.84
C ALA A 49 9.38 -9.58 -11.56
N TRP A 50 9.43 -10.75 -12.21
CA TRP A 50 10.51 -11.70 -12.04
C TRP A 50 11.86 -11.09 -12.43
N LYS A 51 11.93 -10.41 -13.59
CA LYS A 51 13.16 -9.73 -14.04
C LYS A 51 13.59 -8.62 -13.09
N LEU A 52 12.65 -7.78 -12.65
CA LEU A 52 12.94 -6.67 -11.73
C LEU A 52 13.41 -7.18 -10.35
N ALA A 53 12.77 -8.22 -9.82
CA ALA A 53 13.20 -8.84 -8.56
C ALA A 53 14.62 -9.42 -8.67
N HIS A 54 14.99 -10.00 -9.82
CA HIS A 54 16.36 -10.49 -10.05
C HIS A 54 17.38 -9.35 -10.15
N SER A 55 17.01 -8.21 -10.74
CA SER A 55 17.93 -7.07 -10.89
C SER A 55 18.15 -6.31 -9.58
N ILE A 56 17.12 -6.21 -8.73
CA ILE A 56 17.21 -5.61 -7.38
C ILE A 56 17.92 -6.58 -6.41
N GLY A 57 17.68 -7.88 -6.56
CA GLY A 57 18.17 -8.92 -5.66
C GLY A 57 17.18 -9.26 -4.55
N ARG A 58 17.61 -10.07 -3.58
CA ARG A 58 16.73 -10.56 -2.49
C ARG A 58 16.27 -9.48 -1.50
N SER A 59 16.76 -8.24 -1.61
CA SER A 59 16.38 -7.14 -0.71
C SER A 59 14.89 -6.84 -0.73
N VAL A 60 14.19 -7.07 -1.85
CA VAL A 60 12.73 -6.92 -1.96
C VAL A 60 11.97 -7.78 -0.94
N PHE A 61 12.52 -8.94 -0.58
CA PHE A 61 11.91 -9.91 0.32
C PHE A 61 12.55 -9.93 1.71
N SER A 62 13.42 -8.95 2.03
CA SER A 62 14.29 -8.98 3.20
C SER A 62 13.60 -8.64 4.54
N CYS A 63 12.28 -8.52 4.60
CA CYS A 63 11.57 -8.18 5.84
C CYS A 63 11.42 -9.43 6.75
N GLY A 64 12.54 -9.92 7.30
CA GLY A 64 12.61 -11.07 8.20
C GLY A 64 13.98 -11.77 8.18
N SER A 65 14.44 -12.27 9.34
CA SER A 65 15.68 -13.05 9.48
C SER A 65 15.56 -14.50 8.98
N ASP A 66 14.32 -15.00 8.85
CA ASP A 66 14.06 -16.42 8.64
C ASP A 66 13.72 -16.69 7.17
N SER A 67 14.38 -17.67 6.57
CA SER A 67 14.23 -18.03 5.15
C SER A 67 12.77 -18.30 4.76
N LYS A 68 11.99 -18.90 5.66
CA LYS A 68 10.57 -19.23 5.43
C LYS A 68 9.70 -17.99 5.22
N SER A 69 9.98 -16.88 5.91
CA SER A 69 9.22 -15.64 5.71
C SER A 69 9.56 -14.96 4.39
N GLN A 70 10.80 -15.13 3.90
CA GLN A 70 11.21 -14.60 2.61
C GLN A 70 10.53 -15.37 1.46
N ASP A 71 10.46 -16.70 1.55
CA ASP A 71 9.77 -17.54 0.57
C ASP A 71 8.26 -17.21 0.49
N GLU A 72 7.63 -16.91 1.63
CA GLU A 72 6.24 -16.48 1.69
C GLU A 72 6.03 -15.10 1.06
N GLN A 73 6.87 -14.11 1.39
CA GLN A 73 6.82 -12.78 0.78
C GLN A 73 7.06 -12.83 -0.73
N GLN A 74 8.01 -13.66 -1.18
CA GLN A 74 8.26 -13.86 -2.61
C GLN A 74 7.02 -14.46 -3.29
N ARG A 75 6.44 -15.53 -2.74
CA ARG A 75 5.23 -16.15 -3.30
C ARG A 75 4.08 -15.15 -3.41
N LEU A 76 3.83 -14.38 -2.35
CA LEU A 76 2.76 -13.37 -2.34
C LEU A 76 3.05 -12.23 -3.32
N CYS A 77 4.31 -11.77 -3.42
CA CYS A 77 4.73 -10.78 -4.40
C CYS A 77 4.46 -11.24 -5.84
N LEU A 78 4.81 -12.49 -6.18
CA LEU A 78 4.57 -13.03 -7.52
C LEU A 78 3.07 -13.16 -7.85
N TYR A 79 2.24 -13.57 -6.88
CA TYR A 79 0.79 -13.54 -7.07
C TYR A 79 0.25 -12.13 -7.22
N SER A 80 0.73 -11.18 -6.40
CA SER A 80 0.37 -9.77 -6.54
C SER A 80 0.73 -9.25 -7.94
N ALA A 81 1.93 -9.50 -8.43
CA ALA A 81 2.35 -9.12 -9.78
C ALA A 81 1.50 -9.79 -10.86
N LEU A 82 1.26 -11.10 -10.76
CA LEU A 82 0.45 -11.85 -11.72
C LEU A 82 -0.95 -11.23 -11.88
N PHE A 83 -1.60 -10.90 -10.76
CA PHE A 83 -2.99 -10.45 -10.76
C PHE A 83 -3.16 -8.93 -10.78
N THR A 84 -2.07 -8.18 -10.90
CA THR A 84 -2.08 -6.74 -11.11
C THR A 84 -3.05 -6.29 -12.22
N PRO A 85 -3.13 -6.95 -13.40
CA PRO A 85 -4.04 -6.53 -14.47
C PRO A 85 -5.53 -6.64 -14.12
N VAL A 86 -5.87 -7.47 -13.13
CA VAL A 86 -7.26 -7.73 -12.71
C VAL A 86 -7.56 -7.19 -11.31
N ARG A 87 -6.64 -6.40 -10.72
CA ARG A 87 -6.72 -5.89 -9.35
C ARG A 87 -7.97 -5.04 -9.07
N ASN A 88 -8.47 -4.35 -10.10
CA ASN A 88 -9.64 -3.46 -9.99
C ASN A 88 -10.96 -4.15 -10.36
N MET A 89 -10.91 -5.45 -10.71
CA MET A 89 -12.09 -6.23 -11.02
C MET A 89 -12.74 -6.79 -9.75
N PHE A 90 -14.06 -6.82 -9.74
CA PHE A 90 -14.85 -7.33 -8.64
C PHE A 90 -16.04 -8.16 -9.13
N TYR A 91 -16.65 -8.90 -8.22
CA TYR A 91 -17.91 -9.60 -8.42
C TYR A 91 -18.80 -9.40 -7.21
N MET A 92 -20.10 -9.66 -7.38
CA MET A 92 -21.06 -9.67 -6.29
C MET A 92 -21.18 -11.09 -5.75
N ASP A 93 -20.89 -11.26 -4.46
CA ASP A 93 -21.09 -12.56 -3.81
C ASP A 93 -22.58 -12.89 -3.66
N LYS A 94 -22.89 -14.09 -3.15
CA LYS A 94 -24.27 -14.53 -2.89
C LYS A 94 -25.04 -13.62 -1.92
N LYS A 95 -24.35 -12.73 -1.19
CA LYS A 95 -24.90 -11.77 -0.24
C LYS A 95 -24.88 -10.33 -0.79
N SER A 96 -24.68 -10.18 -2.11
CA SER A 96 -24.60 -8.87 -2.79
C SER A 96 -23.48 -7.98 -2.25
N LYS A 97 -22.41 -8.56 -1.71
CA LYS A 97 -21.20 -7.83 -1.31
C LYS A 97 -20.24 -7.76 -2.48
N LYS A 98 -19.65 -6.59 -2.68
CA LYS A 98 -18.56 -6.36 -3.63
C LYS A 98 -17.29 -7.05 -3.14
N VAL A 99 -16.81 -8.06 -3.87
CA VAL A 99 -15.61 -8.83 -3.53
C VAL A 99 -14.59 -8.73 -4.68
N PRO A 100 -13.30 -8.47 -4.39
CA PRO A 100 -12.27 -8.45 -5.43
C PRO A 100 -12.11 -9.81 -6.11
N VAL A 101 -11.97 -9.82 -7.44
CA VAL A 101 -11.75 -11.04 -8.25
C VAL A 101 -10.48 -11.76 -7.81
N VAL A 102 -9.43 -11.01 -7.46
CA VAL A 102 -8.19 -11.58 -6.93
C VAL A 102 -8.45 -12.43 -5.69
N SER A 103 -9.36 -12.02 -4.81
CA SER A 103 -9.72 -12.81 -3.62
C SER A 103 -10.35 -14.16 -4.01
N TYR A 104 -11.23 -14.17 -5.01
CA TYR A 104 -11.81 -15.41 -5.55
C TYR A 104 -10.75 -16.31 -6.17
N ILE A 105 -9.86 -15.78 -7.01
CA ILE A 105 -8.82 -16.60 -7.64
C ILE A 105 -7.93 -17.27 -6.59
N ILE A 106 -7.51 -16.52 -5.57
CA ILE A 106 -6.63 -17.06 -4.52
C ILE A 106 -7.36 -18.10 -3.65
N ARG A 107 -8.61 -17.85 -3.26
CA ARG A 107 -9.35 -18.68 -2.29
C ARG A 107 -10.12 -19.82 -2.94
N ASP A 108 -10.80 -19.55 -4.04
CA ASP A 108 -11.75 -20.47 -4.65
C ASP A 108 -11.10 -21.27 -5.77
N SER A 109 -10.24 -20.65 -6.59
CA SER A 109 -9.55 -21.33 -7.69
C SER A 109 -8.30 -22.05 -7.21
N LEU A 110 -7.41 -21.35 -6.49
CA LEU A 110 -6.14 -21.91 -6.00
C LEU A 110 -6.22 -22.60 -4.64
N LYS A 111 -7.33 -22.42 -3.91
CA LYS A 111 -7.55 -22.98 -2.56
C LYS A 111 -6.46 -22.59 -1.54
N LEU A 112 -5.91 -21.38 -1.65
CA LEU A 112 -4.94 -20.83 -0.70
C LEU A 112 -5.64 -20.19 0.51
N LYS A 113 -4.84 -19.80 1.52
CA LYS A 113 -5.34 -19.22 2.77
C LYS A 113 -6.09 -17.91 2.53
N ALA A 114 -7.13 -17.66 3.31
CA ALA A 114 -7.83 -16.37 3.30
C ALA A 114 -6.88 -15.19 3.61
N SER A 115 -5.94 -15.38 4.54
CA SER A 115 -4.90 -14.39 4.86
C SER A 115 -4.04 -14.02 3.65
N ASP A 116 -3.71 -14.98 2.79
CA ASP A 116 -2.92 -14.72 1.57
C ASP A 116 -3.71 -13.83 0.61
N ALA A 117 -5.00 -14.13 0.44
CA ALA A 117 -5.90 -13.34 -0.41
C ALA A 117 -6.06 -11.91 0.12
N ASP A 118 -6.26 -11.76 1.43
CA ASP A 118 -6.39 -10.46 2.07
C ASP A 118 -5.10 -9.64 1.93
N THR A 119 -3.93 -10.28 2.12
CA THR A 119 -2.63 -9.63 1.93
C THR A 119 -2.41 -9.20 0.48
N ILE A 120 -2.72 -10.04 -0.51
CA ILE A 120 -2.55 -9.69 -1.94
C ILE A 120 -3.44 -8.51 -2.33
N VAL A 121 -4.71 -8.55 -1.93
CA VAL A 121 -5.64 -7.43 -2.16
C VAL A 121 -5.14 -6.15 -1.49
N ASN A 122 -4.65 -6.25 -0.26
CA ASN A 122 -4.08 -5.09 0.45
C ASN A 122 -2.81 -4.56 -0.25
N ILE A 123 -1.95 -5.43 -0.77
CA ILE A 123 -0.79 -5.03 -1.58
C ILE A 123 -1.23 -4.22 -2.80
N HIS A 124 -2.27 -4.66 -3.52
CA HIS A 124 -2.78 -3.92 -4.67
C HIS A 124 -3.32 -2.54 -4.28
N VAL A 125 -4.15 -2.45 -3.24
CA VAL A 125 -4.69 -1.17 -2.76
C VAL A 125 -3.58 -0.22 -2.32
N VAL A 126 -2.62 -0.71 -1.53
CA VAL A 126 -1.54 0.12 -1.00
C VAL A 126 -0.52 0.48 -2.09
N SER A 127 -0.37 -0.34 -3.14
CA SER A 127 0.50 0.00 -4.28
C SER A 127 0.06 1.27 -5.01
N GLU A 128 -1.24 1.59 -5.01
CA GLU A 128 -1.76 2.85 -5.57
C GLU A 128 -1.38 4.05 -4.69
N LYS A 129 -1.39 3.90 -3.36
CA LYS A 129 -0.89 4.93 -2.44
C LYS A 129 0.61 5.13 -2.57
N PHE A 130 1.36 4.06 -2.82
CA PHE A 130 2.79 4.16 -3.13
C PHE A 130 3.04 4.89 -4.45
N ALA A 131 2.16 4.79 -5.45
CA ALA A 131 2.31 5.53 -6.70
C ALA A 131 2.22 7.05 -6.45
N GLU A 132 1.27 7.47 -5.59
CA GLU A 132 1.16 8.86 -5.15
C GLU A 132 2.39 9.29 -4.32
N LEU A 133 2.92 8.41 -3.46
CA LEU A 133 4.13 8.71 -2.67
C LEU A 133 5.39 8.83 -3.56
N ILE A 134 5.54 7.98 -4.57
CA ILE A 134 6.66 8.04 -5.53
C ILE A 134 6.69 9.43 -6.19
N LEU A 135 5.54 9.88 -6.70
CA LEU A 135 5.38 11.21 -7.29
C LEU A 135 5.76 12.32 -6.32
N LEU A 136 5.24 12.24 -5.10
CA LEU A 136 5.52 13.22 -4.07
C LEU A 136 7.02 13.29 -3.71
N LEU A 137 7.70 12.15 -3.68
CA LEU A 137 9.13 12.08 -3.37
C LEU A 137 10.00 12.58 -4.53
N GLU A 138 9.67 12.23 -5.78
CA GLU A 138 10.46 12.58 -6.98
C GLU A 138 10.31 14.05 -7.40
N SER A 139 9.10 14.59 -7.38
CA SER A 139 8.80 15.90 -7.99
C SER A 139 8.00 16.86 -7.10
N ASN A 140 7.69 16.48 -5.86
CA ASN A 140 6.71 17.18 -5.01
C ASN A 140 5.32 17.32 -5.67
N GLU A 141 5.03 16.51 -6.69
CA GLU A 141 3.71 16.51 -7.31
C GLU A 141 2.65 16.08 -6.28
N ASN A 142 1.47 16.71 -6.34
CA ASN A 142 0.36 16.50 -5.42
C ASN A 142 0.63 16.87 -3.95
N LEU A 143 1.72 17.60 -3.63
CA LEU A 143 2.03 17.98 -2.24
C LEU A 143 0.86 18.66 -1.52
N GLU A 144 0.28 19.70 -2.11
CA GLU A 144 -0.87 20.41 -1.53
C GLU A 144 -2.09 19.50 -1.41
N THR A 145 -2.40 18.70 -2.43
CA THR A 145 -3.53 17.75 -2.41
C THR A 145 -3.35 16.65 -1.35
N VAL A 146 -2.13 16.14 -1.17
CA VAL A 146 -1.82 15.17 -0.11
C VAL A 146 -1.89 15.85 1.25
N LYS A 147 -1.39 17.08 1.39
CA LYS A 147 -1.50 17.87 2.62
C LYS A 147 -2.96 18.05 3.01
N GLU A 148 -3.82 18.52 2.10
CA GLU A 148 -5.27 18.67 2.32
C GLU A 148 -5.96 17.37 2.75
N LYS A 149 -5.56 16.21 2.18
CA LYS A 149 -6.09 14.90 2.60
C LYS A 149 -5.65 14.49 4.01
N LEU A 150 -4.47 14.93 4.44
CA LEU A 150 -3.89 14.57 5.72
C LEU A 150 -4.28 15.52 6.84
N ASP A 151 -4.46 16.79 6.53
CA ASP A 151 -4.94 17.79 7.47
C ASP A 151 -6.38 17.49 7.89
N ASP A 152 -6.75 17.94 9.08
CA ASP A 152 -8.13 18.02 9.50
C ASP A 152 -8.37 19.20 10.45
N GLU A 153 -9.63 19.42 10.86
CA GLU A 153 -10.06 20.53 11.75
C GLU A 153 -9.16 20.72 13.00
N TYR A 154 -8.44 19.69 13.44
CA TYR A 154 -7.67 19.68 14.69
C TYR A 154 -6.17 19.46 14.48
N LEU A 155 -5.71 19.18 13.26
CA LEU A 155 -4.32 18.87 12.96
C LEU A 155 -3.92 19.45 11.60
N GLU A 156 -3.01 20.42 11.62
CA GLU A 156 -2.27 20.86 10.44
C GLU A 156 -0.87 20.23 10.44
N ILE A 157 -0.47 19.63 9.33
CA ILE A 157 0.84 19.02 9.17
C ILE A 157 1.77 20.03 8.49
N PRO A 158 2.94 20.35 9.09
CA PRO A 158 3.95 21.16 8.43
C PRO A 158 4.37 20.58 7.08
N THR A 159 4.53 21.44 6.06
CA THR A 159 4.77 21.03 4.66
C THR A 159 5.98 20.10 4.51
N ASP A 160 7.04 20.34 5.29
CA ASP A 160 8.26 19.53 5.33
C ASP A 160 8.03 18.11 5.90
N LEU A 161 6.97 17.91 6.68
CA LEU A 161 6.61 16.64 7.31
C LEU A 161 5.55 15.85 6.55
N VAL A 162 4.90 16.43 5.53
CA VAL A 162 3.84 15.79 4.74
C VAL A 162 4.31 14.44 4.18
N LYS A 163 5.52 14.40 3.60
CA LYS A 163 6.13 13.18 3.06
C LYS A 163 6.29 12.09 4.12
N ARG A 164 6.80 12.47 5.30
CA ARG A 164 7.03 11.56 6.43
C ARG A 164 5.70 10.99 6.94
N VAL A 165 4.70 11.85 7.15
CA VAL A 165 3.39 11.41 7.64
C VAL A 165 2.71 10.51 6.61
N PHE A 166 2.71 10.88 5.34
CA PHE A 166 2.07 10.09 4.29
C PHE A 166 2.70 8.70 4.16
N ALA A 167 4.04 8.64 4.03
CA ALA A 167 4.78 7.38 4.00
C ALA A 167 4.54 6.55 5.26
N GLY A 168 4.55 7.19 6.43
CA GLY A 168 4.31 6.52 7.71
C GLY A 168 2.93 5.86 7.78
N LEU A 169 1.88 6.52 7.29
CA LEU A 169 0.53 5.95 7.25
C LEU A 169 0.45 4.74 6.31
N ILE A 170 1.04 4.85 5.11
CA ILE A 170 1.13 3.75 4.14
C ILE A 170 1.82 2.54 4.78
N LEU A 171 2.98 2.75 5.43
CA LEU A 171 3.74 1.68 6.08
C LEU A 171 3.00 1.07 7.28
N ARG A 172 2.23 1.84 8.04
CA ARG A 172 1.40 1.30 9.14
C ARG A 172 0.28 0.39 8.64
N GLU A 173 -0.29 0.69 7.48
CA GLU A 173 -1.38 -0.09 6.87
C GLU A 173 -0.89 -1.45 6.35
N ILE A 174 0.21 -1.45 5.58
CA ILE A 174 0.74 -2.65 4.91
C ILE A 174 1.80 -3.40 5.73
N LYS A 175 2.36 -2.75 6.75
CA LYS A 175 3.33 -3.32 7.70
C LYS A 175 4.57 -3.86 6.99
N GLY A 176 5.03 -5.05 7.37
CA GLY A 176 6.23 -5.68 6.79
C GLY A 176 6.15 -5.98 5.29
N PHE A 177 4.98 -5.86 4.65
CA PHE A 177 4.84 -6.02 3.20
C PHE A 177 5.09 -4.71 2.42
N TRP A 178 5.53 -3.63 3.06
CA TRP A 178 5.69 -2.33 2.41
C TRP A 178 6.68 -2.35 1.24
N ARG A 179 7.78 -3.12 1.33
CA ARG A 179 8.72 -3.30 0.22
C ARG A 179 8.09 -4.01 -0.96
N VAL A 180 7.23 -5.00 -0.71
CA VAL A 180 6.46 -5.69 -1.75
C VAL A 180 5.44 -4.75 -2.38
N ALA A 181 4.72 -3.94 -1.59
CA ALA A 181 3.75 -2.99 -2.13
C ALA A 181 4.42 -1.85 -2.93
N LEU A 182 5.56 -1.34 -2.48
CA LEU A 182 6.40 -0.40 -3.23
C LEU A 182 6.87 -1.04 -4.54
N PHE A 183 7.35 -2.28 -4.50
CA PHE A 183 7.77 -3.03 -5.68
C PHE A 183 6.65 -3.24 -6.70
N ILE A 184 5.44 -3.60 -6.24
CA ILE A 184 4.27 -3.69 -7.13
C ILE A 184 3.91 -2.32 -7.71
N SER A 185 4.02 -1.26 -6.90
CA SER A 185 3.80 0.11 -7.37
C SER A 185 4.76 0.50 -8.48
N THR A 186 6.07 0.27 -8.33
CA THR A 186 7.08 0.61 -9.35
C THR A 186 6.93 -0.19 -10.64
N LEU A 187 6.32 -1.38 -10.59
CA LEU A 187 5.97 -2.16 -11.77
C LEU A 187 4.77 -1.61 -12.56
N VAL A 188 3.83 -0.96 -11.87
CA VAL A 188 2.56 -0.46 -12.44
C VAL A 188 2.63 1.02 -12.80
N TYR A 189 3.48 1.76 -12.09
CA TYR A 189 3.61 3.19 -12.20
C TYR A 189 3.92 3.59 -13.65
N PRO A 190 3.06 4.41 -14.30
CA PRO A 190 3.29 4.81 -15.67
C PRO A 190 4.53 5.71 -15.75
N GLU A 191 5.37 5.51 -16.76
CA GLU A 191 6.40 6.48 -17.13
C GLU A 191 5.69 7.73 -17.69
N VAL A 192 5.24 8.63 -16.81
CA VAL A 192 4.81 9.97 -17.23
C VAL A 192 6.08 10.71 -17.62
N GLY A 193 6.40 10.72 -18.92
CA GLY A 193 7.57 11.44 -19.43
C GLY A 193 7.99 11.03 -20.83
N ASN A 194 7.27 11.57 -21.82
CA ASN A 194 7.69 11.78 -23.20
C ASN A 194 8.10 10.55 -24.03
N ALA A 195 7.21 10.21 -24.97
CA ALA A 195 7.54 9.50 -26.18
C ALA A 195 8.71 10.19 -26.90
N SER A 196 9.94 9.74 -26.62
CA SER A 196 10.91 9.49 -27.67
C SER A 196 11.06 7.98 -27.75
N ASP A 197 10.41 7.39 -28.75
CA ASP A 197 10.56 6.00 -29.16
C ASP A 197 12.06 5.68 -29.35
N SER A 198 12.69 5.04 -28.36
CA SER A 198 14.09 4.58 -28.42
C SER A 198 14.57 3.80 -27.17
N LEU A 199 13.88 3.88 -26.03
CA LEU A 199 14.40 3.22 -24.81
C LEU A 199 14.33 1.69 -24.94
N SER A 200 15.44 1.03 -24.66
CA SER A 200 15.48 -0.43 -24.65
C SER A 200 14.71 -0.97 -23.44
N LYS A 201 14.20 -2.21 -23.53
CA LYS A 201 13.56 -2.89 -22.38
C LYS A 201 14.48 -2.97 -21.14
N GLN A 202 15.80 -2.87 -21.35
CA GLN A 202 16.79 -2.86 -20.28
C GLN A 202 16.80 -1.51 -19.56
N ASP A 203 16.74 -0.40 -20.31
CA ASP A 203 16.70 0.95 -19.73
C ASP A 203 15.43 1.16 -18.89
N GLU A 204 14.28 0.65 -19.33
CA GLU A 204 13.04 0.66 -18.53
C GLU A 204 13.19 -0.13 -17.22
N LEU A 205 13.83 -1.30 -17.26
CA LEU A 205 14.08 -2.13 -16.09
C LEU A 205 15.01 -1.42 -15.10
N ASP A 206 16.07 -0.80 -15.60
CA ASP A 206 17.04 -0.08 -14.78
C ASP A 206 16.43 1.16 -14.13
N LYS A 207 15.61 1.93 -14.86
CA LYS A 207 14.82 3.03 -14.29
C LYS A 207 13.89 2.57 -13.17
N ARG A 208 13.16 1.46 -13.37
CA ARG A 208 12.28 0.89 -12.33
C ARG A 208 13.05 0.46 -11.09
N LYS A 209 14.24 -0.13 -11.30
CA LYS A 209 15.15 -0.52 -10.22
C LYS A 209 15.68 0.69 -9.46
N GLU A 210 16.16 1.71 -10.15
CA GLU A 210 16.66 2.95 -9.54
C GLU A 210 15.57 3.65 -8.73
N ARG A 211 14.35 3.75 -9.28
CA ARG A 211 13.19 4.29 -8.58
C ARG A 211 12.87 3.52 -7.30
N TYR A 212 12.80 2.20 -7.38
CA TYR A 212 12.57 1.36 -6.20
C TYR A 212 13.61 1.65 -5.10
N ILE A 213 14.90 1.63 -5.48
CA ILE A 213 16.01 1.84 -4.54
C ILE A 213 15.99 3.26 -3.95
N SER A 214 15.70 4.28 -4.76
CA SER A 214 15.65 5.68 -4.34
C SER A 214 14.53 5.92 -3.32
N VAL A 215 13.34 5.39 -3.59
CA VAL A 215 12.18 5.53 -2.70
C VAL A 215 12.34 4.69 -1.44
N GLU A 216 12.88 3.47 -1.55
CA GLU A 216 13.22 2.64 -0.39
C GLU A 216 14.20 3.37 0.54
N ARG A 217 15.27 3.96 0.00
CA ARG A 217 16.22 4.77 0.77
C ARG A 217 15.56 5.98 1.40
N SER A 218 14.75 6.72 0.66
CA SER A 218 14.04 7.89 1.18
C SER A 218 13.17 7.54 2.39
N ILE A 219 12.48 6.39 2.36
CA ILE A 219 11.67 5.90 3.49
C ILE A 219 12.54 5.53 4.70
N ILE A 220 13.71 4.93 4.46
CA ILE A 220 14.68 4.58 5.51
C ILE A 220 15.29 5.84 6.12
N ASP A 221 15.66 6.82 5.32
CA ASP A 221 16.24 8.11 5.75
C ASP A 221 15.21 8.94 6.54
N LEU A 222 13.93 8.75 6.26
CA LEU A 222 12.82 9.25 7.08
C LEU A 222 12.60 8.43 8.36
N ASP A 223 13.45 7.46 8.72
CA ASP A 223 13.30 6.66 9.95
C ASP A 223 11.89 6.05 10.11
N LEU A 224 11.36 5.48 9.01
CA LEU A 224 10.03 4.88 8.98
C LEU A 224 10.04 3.34 8.88
N ASP A 225 11.19 2.71 8.65
CA ASP A 225 11.24 1.25 8.58
C ASP A 225 10.90 0.65 9.96
N GLY A 226 9.82 -0.15 10.03
CA GLY A 226 9.29 -0.65 11.28
C GLY A 226 8.29 0.26 12.00
N VAL A 227 7.88 1.40 11.42
CA VAL A 227 6.93 2.34 12.03
C VAL A 227 5.57 1.71 12.39
N TRP A 228 5.18 0.60 11.76
CA TRP A 228 4.00 -0.19 12.15
C TRP A 228 4.10 -0.81 13.55
N LYS A 229 5.29 -0.89 14.14
CA LYS A 229 5.53 -1.33 15.53
C LYS A 229 5.34 -0.19 16.53
N MET A 230 5.35 1.08 16.07
CA MET A 230 5.14 2.25 16.92
C MET A 230 3.75 2.21 17.56
N LYS A 231 3.71 2.24 18.88
CA LYS A 231 2.47 2.32 19.65
C LYS A 231 2.02 3.79 19.78
N PRO A 232 0.71 4.06 19.77
CA PRO A 232 0.21 5.38 20.12
C PRO A 232 0.68 5.79 21.52
N LEU A 233 1.09 7.05 21.71
CA LEU A 233 1.54 7.56 23.01
C LEU A 233 0.42 7.55 24.05
N LEU A 234 -0.81 7.84 23.63
CA LEU A 234 -2.01 7.85 24.46
C LEU A 234 -2.93 6.71 24.05
N ASP A 235 -3.43 5.96 25.04
CA ASP A 235 -4.46 4.96 24.82
C ASP A 235 -5.86 5.59 24.79
N GLY A 236 -6.89 4.79 24.50
CA GLY A 236 -8.26 5.29 24.44
C GLY A 236 -8.74 5.90 25.77
N LYS A 237 -8.27 5.41 26.92
CA LYS A 237 -8.66 5.93 28.23
C LYS A 237 -8.01 7.28 28.51
N ALA A 238 -6.73 7.43 28.19
CA ALA A 238 -6.01 8.68 28.31
C ALA A 238 -6.63 9.76 27.41
N ILE A 239 -6.98 9.42 26.17
CA ILE A 239 -7.68 10.35 25.26
C ILE A 239 -9.04 10.77 25.85
N MET A 240 -9.83 9.84 26.40
CA MET A 240 -11.10 10.19 27.05
C MET A 240 -10.90 11.15 28.22
N GLY A 241 -9.85 10.96 29.02
CA GLY A 241 -9.50 11.84 30.14
C GLY A 241 -9.12 13.24 29.69
N VAL A 242 -8.28 13.36 28.66
CA VAL A 242 -7.87 14.66 28.08
C VAL A 242 -9.05 15.40 27.48
N MET A 243 -9.90 14.69 26.73
CA MET A 243 -11.08 15.25 26.05
C MET A 243 -12.30 15.42 26.98
N GLN A 244 -12.20 14.98 28.23
CA GLN A 244 -13.29 14.98 29.22
C GLN A 244 -14.60 14.33 28.72
N VAL A 245 -14.51 13.30 27.87
CA VAL A 245 -15.68 12.60 27.33
C VAL A 245 -15.99 11.34 28.15
N LYS A 246 -17.28 11.13 28.44
CA LYS A 246 -17.74 10.08 29.36
C LYS A 246 -17.80 8.68 28.76
N SER A 247 -17.81 8.56 27.43
CA SER A 247 -17.89 7.26 26.76
C SER A 247 -16.98 7.20 25.55
N GLY A 248 -16.30 6.05 25.38
CA GLY A 248 -15.62 5.70 24.14
C GLY A 248 -16.59 5.66 22.96
N GLY A 249 -16.09 5.90 21.75
CA GLY A 249 -16.92 5.92 20.55
C GLY A 249 -16.15 6.34 19.30
N PRO A 250 -16.84 6.57 18.16
CA PRO A 250 -16.23 6.96 16.90
C PRO A 250 -15.31 8.18 17.00
N LEU A 251 -15.62 9.11 17.90
CA LEU A 251 -14.79 10.29 18.18
C LEU A 251 -13.40 9.92 18.72
N ILE A 252 -13.31 8.97 19.65
CA ILE A 252 -12.02 8.49 20.17
C ILE A 252 -11.22 7.82 19.05
N GLY A 253 -11.87 7.05 18.18
CA GLY A 253 -11.23 6.48 16.98
C GLY A 253 -10.63 7.56 16.07
N LYS A 254 -11.34 8.67 15.84
CA LYS A 254 -10.80 9.81 15.08
C LYS A 254 -9.60 10.45 15.78
N TRP A 255 -9.66 10.66 17.09
CA TRP A 255 -8.51 11.18 17.85
C TRP A 255 -7.31 10.23 17.86
N GLN A 256 -7.53 8.91 17.90
CA GLN A 256 -6.46 7.93 17.74
C GLN A 256 -5.81 8.01 16.36
N GLN A 257 -6.58 8.23 15.29
CA GLN A 257 -6.04 8.43 13.95
C GLN A 257 -5.21 9.73 13.86
N ARG A 258 -5.69 10.82 14.47
CA ARG A 258 -4.94 12.09 14.56
C ARG A 258 -3.67 11.95 15.36
N LEU A 259 -3.72 11.25 16.49
CA LEU A 259 -2.57 10.95 17.32
C LEU A 259 -1.47 10.23 16.53
N VAL A 260 -1.85 9.26 15.70
CA VAL A 260 -0.89 8.57 14.82
C VAL A 260 -0.27 9.56 13.83
N LYS A 261 -1.05 10.43 13.17
CA LYS A 261 -0.52 11.47 12.27
C LYS A 261 0.42 12.44 13.01
N TRP A 262 0.02 12.89 14.19
CA TRP A 262 0.82 13.79 15.03
C TRP A 262 2.15 13.15 15.43
N GLN A 263 2.15 11.89 15.86
CA GLN A 263 3.39 11.16 16.20
C GLN A 263 4.29 10.94 14.98
N LEU A 264 3.72 10.76 13.80
CA LEU A 264 4.50 10.68 12.57
C LEU A 264 5.15 12.02 12.21
N ALA A 265 4.46 13.14 12.49
CA ALA A 265 4.99 14.49 12.34
C ALA A 265 6.01 14.85 13.45
N HIS A 266 5.86 14.29 14.65
CA HIS A 266 6.70 14.58 15.82
C HIS A 266 7.36 13.31 16.34
N PRO A 267 8.41 12.78 15.66
CA PRO A 267 9.01 11.50 16.01
C PRO A 267 9.64 11.47 17.41
N GLN A 268 10.06 12.63 17.93
CA GLN A 268 10.59 12.79 19.28
C GLN A 268 9.55 13.38 20.26
N GLY A 269 8.30 13.49 19.83
CA GLY A 269 7.22 14.06 20.63
C GLY A 269 6.95 13.24 21.88
N THR A 270 6.82 13.93 23.01
CA THR A 270 6.54 13.34 24.31
C THR A 270 5.05 13.15 24.55
N MET A 271 4.71 12.38 25.59
CA MET A 271 3.32 12.20 26.01
C MET A 271 2.71 13.54 26.45
N GLU A 272 3.49 14.37 27.13
CA GLU A 272 3.11 15.68 27.64
C GLU A 272 2.80 16.67 26.51
N GLU A 273 3.69 16.79 25.53
CA GLU A 273 3.48 17.63 24.34
C GLU A 273 2.25 17.19 23.56
N CYS A 274 2.03 15.87 23.46
CA CYS A 274 0.86 15.33 22.79
C CYS A 274 -0.45 15.68 23.52
N MET A 275 -0.47 15.57 24.85
CA MET A 275 -1.64 15.95 25.66
C MET A 275 -1.92 17.45 25.55
N GLU A 276 -0.89 18.28 25.50
CA GLU A 276 -1.02 19.72 25.35
C GLU A 276 -1.59 20.08 23.98
N TRP A 277 -1.05 19.49 22.91
CA TRP A 277 -1.57 19.64 21.55
C TRP A 277 -3.06 19.28 21.47
N MET A 278 -3.49 18.13 22.03
CA MET A 278 -4.90 17.73 22.00
C MET A 278 -5.83 18.76 22.69
N LYS A 279 -5.41 19.31 23.84
CA LYS A 279 -6.18 20.33 24.56
C LYS A 279 -6.29 21.63 23.75
N GLN A 280 -5.18 22.07 23.16
CA GLN A 280 -5.14 23.29 22.36
C GLN A 280 -6.03 23.17 21.11
N SER A 281 -5.93 22.06 20.38
CA SER A 281 -6.77 21.81 19.20
C SER A 281 -8.26 21.78 19.55
N GLU A 282 -8.66 21.20 20.68
CA GLU A 282 -10.06 21.21 21.10
C GLU A 282 -10.56 22.63 21.43
N GLN A 283 -9.76 23.42 22.15
CA GLN A 283 -10.11 24.80 22.50
C GLN A 283 -10.25 25.69 21.26
N GLN A 284 -9.36 25.51 20.27
CA GLN A 284 -9.38 26.28 19.03
C GLN A 284 -10.64 26.00 18.19
N SER A 285 -11.04 24.73 18.04
CA SER A 285 -12.30 24.36 17.37
C SER A 285 -13.53 24.91 18.09
N LYS A 286 -13.55 24.90 19.44
CA LYS A 286 -14.66 25.51 20.22
C LYS A 286 -14.78 27.01 19.94
N ARG A 287 -13.67 27.75 19.82
CA ARG A 287 -13.66 29.18 19.51
C ARG A 287 -14.18 29.47 18.10
N GLN A 288 -13.71 28.72 17.10
CA GLN A 288 -14.14 28.88 15.70
C GLN A 288 -15.65 28.62 15.50
N LYS A 289 -16.24 27.67 16.23
CA LYS A 289 -17.70 27.40 16.17
C LYS A 289 -18.55 28.54 16.75
N ILE A 290 -18.03 29.26 17.74
CA ILE A 290 -18.71 30.41 18.34
C ILE A 290 -18.68 31.60 17.35
N GLU A 291 -17.53 31.84 16.73
CA GLU A 291 -17.36 32.94 15.75
C GLU A 291 -18.17 32.75 14.47
N CYS A 292 -18.34 31.52 13.96
CA CYS A 292 -19.21 31.25 12.80
C CYS A 292 -20.71 31.25 13.12
N SER A 293 -21.10 31.27 14.40
CA SER A 293 -22.51 31.29 14.83
C SER A 293 -23.03 32.68 15.17
N THR A 294 -22.20 33.72 14.98
CA THR A 294 -22.52 35.13 15.26
C THR A 294 -22.57 35.90 13.94
#